data_AF-A0A7S1SSB4-F1
#
_entry.id   AF-A0A7S1SSB4-F1
#
_cell.length_a   1.000
_cell.length_b   1.000
_cell.length_c   1.000
_cell.angle_alpha   90.00
_cell.angle_beta   90.00
_cell.angle_gamma   90.00
#
_symmetry.space_group_name_H-M   'P 1'
#
loop_
_entity.id
_entity.type
_entity.pdbx_description
1 polymer ?
#
loop_
_entity_poly.entity_id
_entity_poly.type
_entity_poly.pdbx_seq_one_letter_code
_entity_poly.pdbx_strand_id
1 'polypeptide(L)'
;KERKSKRKKGLSKQGLTPGTPFIMDVQRALEFFICQKLASRRWQGVEFELLGCAVEGEGELKIIERMAARADDARERHAIVGGDSDLLLMALVAERPNLFVINDNQDIFGGATPFKADAPSASKAKHGLVAFSTDAIRQMWQRAPETRELAQTEEALSQLTLDFTTLSIVAGGNDYLSSVLDVRTLKASVNKSMWDSYLTYRAATGCGPLVTRSPAAHTGDGGEWGRWSSALEVDMPVLLAVLKASQGPSVFRPRASPNDFLPRRERAHVYLQGLAWCLNMYISGRCHDYRFVYHGTGPCIADFEQSLTAEGRLESEGGPSWPALLAPLDAIKARCGLPRQAPAGEVVVRPQLMPGRPLHPRVFALALMPASCYDMAPAPLRHLMRPGSPVADIFQECAACTRYNAQITESARTIAHLRQLHRDAEDALRAALEAESEEEESEEGEEE
;
A
#
# COMPACT_ATOMS: atom_id res chain seq x y z
N LYS A 1 14.23 4.17 -43.76
CA LYS A 1 12.78 4.32 -43.50
C LYS A 1 12.51 4.00 -42.03
N GLU A 2 12.48 5.01 -41.17
CA GLU A 2 12.04 4.83 -39.79
C GLU A 2 10.59 4.32 -39.78
N ARG A 3 10.38 3.11 -39.27
CA ARG A 3 9.05 2.64 -38.93
C ARG A 3 8.56 3.49 -37.76
N LYS A 4 7.82 4.57 -38.04
CA LYS A 4 6.96 5.24 -37.06
C LYS A 4 6.00 4.18 -36.52
N SER A 5 6.35 3.58 -35.39
CA SER A 5 5.42 2.81 -34.57
C SER A 5 4.24 3.72 -34.29
N LYS A 6 3.06 3.41 -34.83
CA LYS A 6 1.82 4.05 -34.43
C LYS A 6 1.68 3.78 -32.93
N ARG A 7 1.95 4.77 -32.08
CA ARG A 7 1.59 4.72 -30.65
C ARG A 7 0.13 4.28 -30.60
N LYS A 8 -0.15 3.09 -30.08
CA LYS A 8 -1.52 2.68 -29.78
C LYS A 8 -2.10 3.81 -28.93
N LYS A 9 -3.21 4.42 -29.37
CA LYS A 9 -3.96 5.41 -28.60
C LYS A 9 -4.61 4.70 -27.41
N GLY A 10 -3.80 4.37 -26.41
CA GLY A 10 -4.25 3.86 -25.13
C GLY A 10 -4.42 5.01 -24.14
N LEU A 11 -5.35 4.86 -23.20
CA LEU A 11 -5.44 5.73 -22.04
C LEU A 11 -4.12 5.63 -21.26
N SER A 12 -3.46 6.75 -21.00
CA SER A 12 -2.28 6.76 -20.15
C SER A 12 -2.71 6.80 -18.68
N LYS A 13 -2.06 5.97 -17.87
CA LYS A 13 -2.33 5.88 -16.43
C LYS A 13 -2.09 7.20 -15.71
N GLN A 14 -1.16 8.03 -16.20
CA GLN A 14 -0.89 9.37 -15.67
C GLN A 14 -2.09 10.31 -15.80
N GLY A 15 -2.96 10.08 -16.79
CA GLY A 15 -4.23 10.81 -16.90
C GLY A 15 -5.21 10.52 -15.76
N LEU A 16 -5.03 9.41 -15.01
CA LEU A 16 -5.88 9.04 -13.88
C LEU A 16 -5.49 9.73 -12.57
N THR A 17 -4.46 10.57 -12.56
CA THR A 17 -4.03 11.31 -11.36
C THR A 17 -5.02 12.45 -11.04
N PRO A 18 -5.45 12.60 -9.78
CA PRO A 18 -6.23 13.77 -9.32
C PRO A 18 -5.64 15.10 -9.80
N GLY A 19 -6.52 15.99 -10.27
CA GLY A 19 -6.14 17.30 -10.78
C GLY A 19 -5.84 17.36 -12.28
N THR A 20 -5.77 16.25 -13.00
CA THR A 20 -5.76 16.25 -14.47
C THR A 20 -7.15 16.63 -15.03
N PRO A 21 -7.24 17.21 -16.24
CA PRO A 21 -8.54 17.43 -16.88
C PRO A 21 -9.32 16.12 -17.12
N PHE A 22 -8.61 15.04 -17.45
CA PHE A 22 -9.22 13.75 -17.76
C PHE A 22 -9.96 13.17 -16.57
N ILE A 23 -9.37 13.13 -15.37
CA ILE A 23 -10.06 12.58 -14.20
C ILE A 23 -11.27 13.44 -13.79
N MET A 24 -11.25 14.75 -14.06
CA MET A 24 -12.41 15.63 -13.88
C MET A 24 -13.53 15.32 -14.88
N ASP A 25 -13.20 14.94 -16.13
CA ASP A 25 -14.18 14.44 -17.09
C ASP A 25 -14.78 13.09 -16.62
N VAL A 26 -13.95 12.19 -16.09
CA VAL A 26 -14.39 10.91 -15.52
C VAL A 26 -15.35 11.14 -14.35
N GLN A 27 -15.03 12.05 -13.43
CA GLN A 27 -15.93 12.37 -12.32
C GLN A 27 -17.29 12.87 -12.82
N ARG A 28 -17.32 13.81 -13.79
CA ARG A 28 -18.57 14.29 -14.40
C ARG A 28 -19.36 13.17 -15.08
N ALA A 29 -18.67 12.24 -15.75
CA ALA A 29 -19.31 11.09 -16.36
C ALA A 29 -19.94 10.15 -15.31
N LEU A 30 -19.29 9.96 -14.16
CA LEU A 30 -19.81 9.19 -13.03
C LEU A 30 -21.01 9.88 -12.37
N GLU A 31 -20.97 11.19 -12.18
CA GLU A 31 -22.10 11.99 -11.68
C GLU A 31 -23.32 11.81 -12.61
N PHE A 32 -23.11 11.95 -13.92
CA PHE A 32 -24.17 11.73 -14.91
C PHE A 32 -24.68 10.28 -14.90
N PHE A 33 -23.80 9.30 -14.75
CA PHE A 33 -24.17 7.89 -14.62
C PHE A 33 -25.08 7.67 -13.39
N ILE A 34 -24.73 8.23 -12.23
CA ILE A 34 -25.54 8.15 -11.02
C ILE A 34 -26.93 8.78 -11.24
N CYS A 35 -27.00 9.97 -11.84
CA CYS A 35 -28.28 10.61 -12.17
C CYS A 35 -29.15 9.71 -13.06
N GLN A 36 -28.57 9.07 -14.07
CA GLN A 36 -29.30 8.13 -14.92
C GLN A 36 -29.78 6.88 -14.16
N LYS A 37 -29.01 6.37 -13.19
CA LYS A 37 -29.44 5.23 -12.35
C LYS A 37 -30.58 5.63 -11.43
N LEU A 38 -30.49 6.78 -10.77
CA LEU A 38 -31.54 7.30 -9.89
C LEU A 38 -32.85 7.59 -10.64
N ALA A 39 -32.80 7.97 -11.92
CA ALA A 39 -33.99 8.13 -12.75
C ALA A 39 -34.68 6.79 -13.13
N SER A 40 -34.01 5.66 -12.93
CA SER A 40 -34.53 4.33 -13.28
C SER A 40 -35.24 3.67 -12.10
N ARG A 41 -36.41 3.06 -12.36
CA ARG A 41 -37.14 2.27 -11.33
C ARG A 41 -36.32 1.13 -10.73
N ARG A 42 -35.34 0.59 -11.47
CA ARG A 42 -34.49 -0.54 -11.01
C ARG A 42 -33.65 -0.19 -9.78
N TRP A 43 -33.29 1.08 -9.60
CA TRP A 43 -32.40 1.53 -8.53
C TRP A 43 -33.14 2.32 -7.45
N GLN A 44 -34.48 2.19 -7.41
CA GLN A 44 -35.27 2.75 -6.31
C GLN A 44 -34.85 2.12 -4.98
N GLY A 45 -34.63 2.96 -3.97
CA GLY A 45 -34.15 2.53 -2.65
C GLY A 45 -32.64 2.34 -2.53
N VAL A 46 -31.86 2.63 -3.58
CA VAL A 46 -30.39 2.64 -3.51
C VAL A 46 -29.90 4.07 -3.31
N GLU A 47 -29.09 4.28 -2.28
CA GLU A 47 -28.35 5.52 -2.06
C GLU A 47 -27.00 5.46 -2.80
N PHE A 48 -26.64 6.55 -3.48
CA PHE A 48 -25.36 6.68 -4.17
C PHE A 48 -24.54 7.79 -3.52
N GLU A 49 -23.29 7.49 -3.18
CA GLU A 49 -22.31 8.45 -2.70
C GLU A 49 -21.07 8.38 -3.60
N LEU A 50 -20.63 9.55 -4.12
CA LEU A 50 -19.45 9.65 -4.98
C LEU A 50 -18.36 10.48 -4.29
N LEU A 51 -17.34 9.80 -3.77
CA LEU A 51 -16.14 10.43 -3.22
C LEU A 51 -15.07 10.58 -4.32
N GLY A 52 -15.28 11.58 -5.18
CA GLY A 52 -14.51 11.80 -6.41
C GLY A 52 -13.06 12.27 -6.21
N CYS A 53 -12.41 12.66 -7.32
CA CYS A 53 -11.01 13.07 -7.34
C CYS A 53 -10.74 14.44 -6.68
N ALA A 54 -11.81 15.18 -6.36
CA ALA A 54 -11.72 16.44 -5.63
C ALA A 54 -11.75 16.27 -4.10
N VAL A 55 -12.14 15.09 -3.61
CA VAL A 55 -12.11 14.75 -2.18
C VAL A 55 -10.71 14.26 -1.82
N GLU A 56 -10.19 14.68 -0.67
CA GLU A 56 -8.86 14.27 -0.19
C GLU A 56 -8.80 12.81 0.24
N GLY A 57 -7.61 12.22 0.14
CA GLY A 57 -7.36 10.82 0.50
C GLY A 57 -7.50 9.83 -0.66
N GLU A 58 -6.97 8.64 -0.44
CA GLU A 58 -7.05 7.52 -1.37
C GLU A 58 -8.44 6.88 -1.34
N GLY A 59 -8.82 6.16 -2.40
CA GLY A 59 -10.15 5.59 -2.53
C GLY A 59 -10.50 4.62 -1.40
N GLU A 60 -9.57 3.75 -1.04
CA GLU A 60 -9.70 2.81 0.07
C GLU A 60 -9.85 3.50 1.43
N LEU A 61 -9.03 4.53 1.69
CA LEU A 61 -9.08 5.31 2.92
C LEU A 61 -10.43 6.03 3.08
N LYS A 62 -10.91 6.66 2.00
CA LYS A 62 -12.23 7.28 1.95
C LYS A 62 -13.36 6.30 2.27
N ILE A 63 -13.28 5.07 1.78
CA ILE A 63 -14.27 4.03 2.06
C ILE A 63 -14.26 3.67 3.54
N ILE A 64 -13.08 3.43 4.12
CA ILE A 64 -12.94 3.11 5.55
C ILE A 64 -13.43 4.27 6.42
N GLU A 65 -13.01 5.50 6.13
CA GLU A 65 -13.44 6.70 6.85
C GLU A 65 -14.97 6.84 6.79
N ARG A 66 -15.55 6.68 5.60
CA ARG A 66 -16.98 6.87 5.42
C ARG A 66 -17.79 5.79 6.12
N MET A 67 -17.34 4.54 6.06
CA MET A 67 -17.91 3.42 6.81
C MET A 67 -17.80 3.66 8.34
N ALA A 68 -16.65 4.15 8.81
CA ALA A 68 -16.44 4.50 10.22
C ALA A 68 -17.40 5.59 10.71
N ALA A 69 -17.71 6.57 9.86
CA ALA A 69 -18.62 7.68 10.18
C ALA A 69 -20.12 7.31 10.14
N ARG A 70 -20.49 6.13 9.63
CA ARG A 70 -21.89 5.70 9.58
C ARG A 70 -22.31 4.99 10.86
N ALA A 71 -23.49 5.38 11.35
CA ALA A 71 -24.22 4.69 12.40
C ALA A 71 -25.07 3.59 11.75
N ASP A 72 -24.44 2.46 11.48
CA ASP A 72 -25.09 1.32 10.85
C ASP A 72 -25.69 0.38 11.92
N ASP A 73 -26.77 -0.33 11.58
CA ASP A 73 -27.31 -1.42 12.42
C ASP A 73 -26.32 -2.59 12.41
N ALA A 74 -26.17 -3.31 13.52
CA ALA A 74 -25.31 -4.50 13.64
C ALA A 74 -25.64 -5.62 12.64
N ARG A 75 -26.83 -5.60 12.01
CA ARG A 75 -27.26 -6.55 10.96
C ARG A 75 -26.87 -6.13 9.55
N GLU A 76 -26.38 -4.91 9.36
CA GLU A 76 -25.90 -4.47 8.06
C GLU A 76 -24.70 -5.30 7.62
N ARG A 77 -24.56 -5.46 6.31
CA ARG A 77 -23.49 -6.22 5.68
C ARG A 77 -22.78 -5.31 4.71
N HIS A 78 -21.47 -5.26 4.81
CA HIS A 78 -20.63 -4.35 4.05
C HIS A 78 -19.78 -5.16 3.08
N ALA A 79 -19.70 -4.72 1.82
CA ALA A 79 -18.84 -5.34 0.82
C ALA A 79 -17.95 -4.27 0.16
N ILE A 80 -16.64 -4.44 0.27
CA ILE A 80 -15.64 -3.62 -0.42
C ILE A 80 -15.15 -4.42 -1.62
N VAL A 81 -15.09 -3.79 -2.80
CA VAL A 81 -14.60 -4.41 -4.03
C VAL A 81 -13.28 -3.75 -4.41
N GLY A 82 -12.22 -4.54 -4.50
CA GLY A 82 -10.91 -4.05 -4.95
C GLY A 82 -9.83 -5.12 -4.88
N GLY A 83 -8.81 -4.96 -5.71
CA GLY A 83 -7.75 -5.94 -5.89
C GLY A 83 -6.57 -5.79 -4.93
N ASP A 84 -6.53 -4.68 -4.19
CA ASP A 84 -5.41 -4.38 -3.29
C ASP A 84 -5.39 -5.31 -2.07
N SER A 85 -4.21 -5.73 -1.66
CA SER A 85 -4.01 -6.49 -0.42
C SER A 85 -4.17 -5.61 0.82
N ASP A 86 -3.90 -4.31 0.72
CA ASP A 86 -4.06 -3.38 1.85
C ASP A 86 -5.53 -3.30 2.30
N LEU A 87 -6.49 -3.42 1.37
CA LEU A 87 -7.91 -3.51 1.69
C LEU A 87 -8.26 -4.64 2.67
N LEU A 88 -7.57 -5.77 2.62
CA LEU A 88 -7.80 -6.88 3.55
C LEU A 88 -7.37 -6.51 4.97
N LEU A 89 -6.21 -5.86 5.09
CA LEU A 89 -5.65 -5.40 6.35
C LEU A 89 -6.49 -4.26 6.94
N MET A 90 -6.86 -3.29 6.11
CA MET A 90 -7.74 -2.18 6.48
C MET A 90 -9.12 -2.67 6.93
N ALA A 91 -9.73 -3.62 6.21
CA ALA A 91 -11.02 -4.19 6.60
C ALA A 91 -10.94 -4.91 7.96
N LEU A 92 -9.84 -5.61 8.23
CA LEU A 92 -9.61 -6.26 9.52
C LEU A 92 -9.54 -5.22 10.65
N VAL A 93 -8.74 -4.15 10.51
CA VAL A 93 -8.58 -3.13 11.56
C VAL A 93 -9.71 -2.11 11.65
N ALA A 94 -10.63 -2.07 10.68
CA ALA A 94 -11.82 -1.22 10.73
C ALA A 94 -12.83 -1.67 11.81
N GLU A 95 -12.68 -2.87 12.36
CA GLU A 95 -13.51 -3.44 13.45
C GLU A 95 -15.02 -3.39 13.15
N ARG A 96 -15.40 -3.58 11.88
CA ARG A 96 -16.81 -3.60 11.44
C ARG A 96 -17.34 -5.03 11.34
N PRO A 97 -18.49 -5.35 11.95
CA PRO A 97 -19.13 -6.65 11.81
C PRO A 97 -19.65 -6.83 10.38
N ASN A 98 -19.77 -8.08 9.94
CA ASN A 98 -20.27 -8.46 8.62
C ASN A 98 -19.59 -7.71 7.45
N LEU A 99 -18.28 -7.48 7.56
CA LEU A 99 -17.48 -6.84 6.52
C LEU A 99 -16.81 -7.89 5.63
N PHE A 100 -17.00 -7.72 4.32
CA PHE A 100 -16.50 -8.60 3.28
C PHE A 100 -15.63 -7.82 2.29
N VAL A 101 -14.51 -8.40 1.86
CA VAL A 101 -13.69 -7.87 0.77
C VAL A 101 -13.73 -8.83 -0.41
N ILE A 102 -14.20 -8.33 -1.54
CA ILE A 102 -14.27 -9.06 -2.81
C ILE A 102 -13.09 -8.61 -3.66
N ASN A 103 -12.15 -9.52 -3.88
CA ASN A 103 -10.98 -9.23 -4.70
C ASN A 103 -11.32 -9.38 -6.19
N ASP A 104 -11.04 -8.35 -6.99
CA ASP A 104 -11.30 -8.33 -8.43
C ASP A 104 -10.07 -8.72 -9.29
N ASN A 105 -8.93 -9.05 -8.66
CA ASN A 105 -7.75 -9.58 -9.34
C ASN A 105 -7.91 -11.07 -9.69
N GLN A 106 -7.64 -11.37 -10.96
CA GLN A 106 -7.86 -12.68 -11.60
C GLN A 106 -7.01 -13.83 -11.03
N ASP A 107 -5.86 -13.51 -10.42
CA ASP A 107 -4.81 -14.49 -10.11
C ASP A 107 -4.95 -15.16 -8.73
N ILE A 108 -5.72 -14.57 -7.80
CA ILE A 108 -5.72 -14.99 -6.38
C ILE A 108 -6.88 -15.95 -6.05
N PHE A 109 -8.00 -15.87 -6.77
CA PHE A 109 -9.23 -16.61 -6.42
C PHE A 109 -9.76 -17.54 -7.52
N GLY A 110 -8.92 -17.93 -8.48
CA GLY A 110 -9.14 -19.14 -9.29
C GLY A 110 -10.40 -19.15 -10.18
N GLY A 111 -10.80 -18.03 -10.78
CA GLY A 111 -11.86 -18.05 -11.79
C GLY A 111 -12.38 -16.68 -12.21
N ALA A 112 -12.69 -16.55 -13.50
CA ALA A 112 -13.37 -15.46 -14.23
C ALA A 112 -13.63 -14.14 -13.47
N THR A 113 -13.19 -13.03 -14.07
CA THR A 113 -13.47 -11.65 -13.61
C THR A 113 -14.92 -11.50 -13.13
N PRO A 114 -15.16 -11.02 -11.89
CA PRO A 114 -16.52 -10.81 -11.40
C PRO A 114 -17.28 -9.80 -12.27
N PHE A 115 -16.56 -8.89 -12.92
CA PHE A 115 -17.10 -7.87 -13.81
C PHE A 115 -16.33 -7.87 -15.14
N LYS A 116 -16.92 -8.41 -16.21
CA LYS A 116 -16.40 -8.21 -17.59
C LYS A 116 -16.96 -6.91 -18.14
N ALA A 117 -16.08 -5.98 -18.56
CA ALA A 117 -16.46 -4.72 -19.19
C ALA A 117 -17.36 -4.90 -20.43
N ASP A 118 -17.23 -6.04 -21.12
CA ASP A 118 -17.89 -6.32 -22.40
C ASP A 118 -19.08 -7.29 -22.27
N ALA A 119 -19.47 -7.68 -21.06
CA ALA A 119 -20.62 -8.56 -20.88
C ALA A 119 -21.93 -7.77 -21.07
N PRO A 120 -22.78 -8.12 -22.06
CA PRO A 120 -24.00 -7.37 -22.39
C PRO A 120 -25.06 -7.40 -21.27
N SER A 121 -24.84 -8.17 -20.22
CA SER A 121 -25.57 -8.05 -18.96
C SER A 121 -24.69 -8.47 -17.79
N ALA A 122 -24.81 -7.75 -16.67
CA ALA A 122 -24.33 -8.18 -15.36
C ALA A 122 -25.02 -9.49 -14.85
N SER A 123 -25.81 -10.17 -15.69
CA SER A 123 -26.60 -11.36 -15.31
C SER A 123 -25.87 -12.69 -15.50
N LYS A 124 -24.58 -12.67 -15.85
CA LYS A 124 -23.72 -13.86 -15.87
C LYS A 124 -22.49 -13.71 -14.96
N ALA A 125 -22.63 -13.02 -13.82
CA ALA A 125 -21.73 -13.31 -12.71
C ALA A 125 -21.90 -14.81 -12.41
N LYS A 126 -20.84 -15.59 -12.61
CA LYS A 126 -20.86 -17.02 -12.26
C LYS A 126 -21.28 -17.12 -10.79
N HIS A 127 -22.14 -18.09 -10.47
CA HIS A 127 -22.50 -18.40 -9.09
C HIS A 127 -21.20 -18.60 -8.28
N GLY A 128 -21.09 -17.92 -7.13
CA GLY A 128 -19.97 -18.06 -6.18
C GLY A 128 -18.86 -17.01 -6.29
N LEU A 129 -19.15 -15.76 -5.93
CA LEU A 129 -18.07 -14.80 -5.64
C LEU A 129 -17.40 -15.19 -4.33
N VAL A 130 -16.07 -15.36 -4.36
CA VAL A 130 -15.28 -15.59 -3.14
C VAL A 130 -14.99 -14.23 -2.51
N ALA A 131 -15.30 -14.11 -1.23
CA ALA A 131 -15.02 -12.91 -0.45
C ALA A 131 -14.25 -13.27 0.81
N PHE A 132 -13.29 -12.42 1.17
CA PHE A 132 -12.66 -12.44 2.47
C PHE A 132 -13.65 -11.90 3.51
N SER A 133 -13.84 -12.63 4.62
CA SER A 133 -14.74 -12.23 5.71
C SER A 133 -13.93 -11.93 6.97
N THR A 134 -14.07 -10.72 7.51
CA THR A 134 -13.41 -10.32 8.75
C THR A 134 -13.87 -11.18 9.93
N ASP A 135 -15.18 -11.41 10.03
CA ASP A 135 -15.78 -12.26 11.08
C ASP A 135 -15.29 -13.71 11.01
N ALA A 136 -15.11 -14.26 9.80
CA ALA A 136 -14.61 -15.62 9.64
C ALA A 136 -13.19 -15.77 10.21
N ILE A 137 -12.30 -14.81 9.95
CA ILE A 137 -10.94 -14.80 10.52
C ILE A 137 -10.97 -14.68 12.04
N ARG A 138 -11.78 -13.76 12.59
CA ARG A 138 -11.91 -13.58 14.05
C ARG A 138 -12.44 -14.85 14.71
N GLN A 139 -13.45 -15.51 14.13
CA GLN A 139 -13.96 -16.79 14.61
C GLN A 139 -12.93 -17.93 14.49
N MET A 140 -12.10 -17.93 13.45
CA MET A 140 -11.00 -18.88 13.34
C MET A 140 -10.00 -18.71 14.48
N TRP A 141 -9.61 -17.47 14.82
CA TRP A 141 -8.72 -17.20 15.95
C TRP A 141 -9.32 -17.55 17.31
N GLN A 142 -10.63 -17.40 17.48
CA GLN A 142 -11.31 -17.85 18.71
C GLN A 142 -11.25 -19.37 18.89
N ARG A 143 -11.19 -20.14 17.80
CA ARG A 143 -11.22 -21.61 17.82
C ARG A 143 -9.82 -22.23 17.78
N ALA A 144 -8.84 -21.54 17.18
CA ALA A 144 -7.50 -22.07 17.00
C ALA A 144 -6.72 -22.15 18.33
N PRO A 145 -6.10 -23.30 18.67
CA PRO A 145 -5.37 -23.49 19.93
C PRO A 145 -4.33 -22.42 20.24
N GLU A 146 -3.68 -21.90 19.20
CA GLU A 146 -2.56 -20.95 19.28
C GLU A 146 -3.01 -19.51 19.57
N THR A 147 -4.30 -19.19 19.33
CA THR A 147 -4.83 -17.82 19.46
C THR A 147 -6.05 -17.71 20.37
N ARG A 148 -6.74 -18.82 20.69
CA ARG A 148 -7.96 -18.82 21.51
C ARG A 148 -7.81 -18.11 22.87
N GLU A 149 -6.65 -18.20 23.50
CA GLU A 149 -6.37 -17.55 24.79
C GLU A 149 -6.18 -16.04 24.64
N LEU A 150 -5.72 -15.59 23.47
CA LEU A 150 -5.54 -14.18 23.10
C LEU A 150 -6.78 -13.57 22.44
N ALA A 151 -7.82 -14.37 22.17
CA ALA A 151 -9.00 -14.00 21.39
C ALA A 151 -10.32 -14.12 22.19
N GLN A 152 -10.25 -14.03 23.52
CA GLN A 152 -11.41 -14.28 24.39
C GLN A 152 -12.46 -13.17 24.39
N THR A 153 -12.05 -11.92 24.16
CA THR A 153 -12.94 -10.75 24.14
C THR A 153 -12.83 -10.02 22.80
N GLU A 154 -13.79 -9.14 22.52
CA GLU A 154 -13.77 -8.30 21.32
C GLU A 154 -12.53 -7.38 21.31
N GLU A 155 -12.16 -6.82 22.46
CA GLU A 155 -10.95 -5.98 22.59
C GLU A 155 -9.68 -6.80 22.33
N ALA A 156 -9.63 -8.03 22.83
CA ALA A 156 -8.50 -8.92 22.61
C ALA A 156 -8.38 -9.33 21.14
N LEU A 157 -9.51 -9.58 20.47
CA LEU A 157 -9.56 -9.81 19.02
C LEU A 157 -9.12 -8.58 18.22
N SER A 158 -9.58 -7.38 18.59
CA SER A 158 -9.17 -6.13 17.94
C SER A 158 -7.67 -5.90 18.08
N GLN A 159 -7.10 -6.20 19.26
CA GLN A 159 -5.66 -6.15 19.48
C GLN A 159 -4.91 -7.18 18.64
N LEU A 160 -5.41 -8.42 18.55
CA LEU A 160 -4.81 -9.48 17.75
C LEU A 160 -4.78 -9.13 16.25
N THR A 161 -5.87 -8.52 15.76
CA THR A 161 -5.98 -7.98 14.40
C THR A 161 -4.96 -6.87 14.14
N LEU A 162 -4.78 -5.96 15.09
CA LEU A 162 -3.81 -4.87 14.98
C LEU A 162 -2.37 -5.40 14.92
N ASP A 163 -2.03 -6.35 15.78
CA ASP A 163 -0.71 -6.98 15.81
C ASP A 163 -0.44 -7.77 14.51
N PHE A 164 -1.44 -8.53 14.03
CA PHE A 164 -1.35 -9.25 12.75
C PHE A 164 -1.12 -8.30 11.56
N THR A 165 -1.85 -7.20 11.53
CA THR A 165 -1.72 -6.17 10.48
C THR A 165 -0.33 -5.55 10.50
N THR A 166 0.18 -5.23 11.69
CA THR A 166 1.54 -4.69 11.89
C THR A 166 2.60 -5.66 11.36
N LEU A 167 2.51 -6.94 11.72
CA LEU A 167 3.44 -7.97 11.24
C LEU A 167 3.33 -8.20 9.72
N SER A 168 2.14 -8.03 9.14
CA SER A 168 1.94 -8.12 7.69
C SER A 168 2.67 -7.01 6.94
N ILE A 169 2.59 -5.77 7.42
CA ILE A 169 3.34 -4.63 6.86
C ILE A 169 4.85 -4.83 7.07
N VAL A 170 5.27 -5.27 8.27
CA VAL A 170 6.69 -5.54 8.57
C VAL A 170 7.27 -6.61 7.63
N ALA A 171 6.54 -7.70 7.38
CA ALA A 171 7.03 -8.82 6.59
C ALA A 171 6.93 -8.59 5.08
N GLY A 172 5.86 -7.95 4.61
CA GLY A 172 5.55 -7.77 3.19
C GLY A 172 5.88 -6.40 2.62
N GLY A 173 6.00 -5.39 3.49
CA GLY A 173 5.91 -3.99 3.09
C GLY A 173 4.49 -3.61 2.66
N ASN A 174 4.31 -2.33 2.37
CA ASN A 174 3.13 -1.78 1.70
C ASN A 174 3.55 -0.55 0.87
N ASP A 175 2.58 0.23 0.40
CA ASP A 175 2.84 1.41 -0.43
C ASP A 175 3.63 2.52 0.30
N TYR A 176 3.60 2.52 1.64
CA TYR A 176 4.21 3.57 2.48
C TYR A 176 5.55 3.15 3.09
N LEU A 177 5.72 1.86 3.38
CA LEU A 177 6.88 1.30 4.08
C LEU A 177 7.42 0.08 3.36
N SER A 178 8.73 0.09 3.12
CA SER A 178 9.45 -1.10 2.66
C SER A 178 9.35 -2.25 3.68
N SER A 179 9.37 -3.50 3.23
CA SER A 179 9.48 -4.66 4.13
C SER A 179 10.78 -4.61 4.96
N VAL A 180 10.72 -5.10 6.20
CA VAL A 180 11.93 -5.36 7.00
C VAL A 180 12.78 -6.42 6.31
N LEU A 181 14.10 -6.22 6.38
CA LEU A 181 15.08 -7.10 5.75
C LEU A 181 15.54 -8.20 6.71
N ASP A 182 16.19 -9.24 6.17
CA ASP A 182 16.73 -10.38 6.93
C ASP A 182 15.69 -11.27 7.64
N VAL A 183 14.40 -11.07 7.37
CA VAL A 183 13.31 -11.86 7.94
C VAL A 183 12.60 -12.69 6.89
N ARG A 184 12.07 -13.85 7.31
CA ARG A 184 11.24 -14.70 6.45
C ARG A 184 9.92 -13.98 6.16
N THR A 185 9.48 -14.03 4.91
CA THR A 185 8.14 -13.56 4.51
C THR A 185 7.04 -14.40 5.17
N LEU A 186 5.79 -13.92 5.17
CA LEU A 186 4.63 -14.67 5.67
C LEU A 186 4.30 -15.95 4.87
N LYS A 187 4.95 -16.19 3.73
CA LYS A 187 4.77 -17.45 2.98
C LYS A 187 5.42 -18.59 3.73
N ALA A 188 4.58 -19.47 4.28
CA ALA A 188 4.97 -20.73 4.87
C ALA A 188 5.62 -21.63 3.80
N SER A 189 6.95 -21.61 3.71
CA SER A 189 7.69 -22.72 3.12
C SER A 189 8.50 -23.39 4.22
N VAL A 190 8.06 -24.58 4.64
CA VAL A 190 8.79 -25.57 5.45
C VAL A 190 9.14 -25.13 6.89
N ASN A 191 8.93 -23.87 7.28
CA ASN A 191 9.24 -23.34 8.60
C ASN A 191 8.19 -22.31 9.07
N LYS A 192 8.04 -22.18 10.40
CA LYS A 192 7.14 -21.23 11.09
C LYS A 192 7.19 -19.81 10.49
N SER A 193 6.02 -19.22 10.27
CA SER A 193 5.84 -17.84 9.78
C SER A 193 6.18 -16.79 10.86
N MET A 194 6.28 -15.51 10.48
CA MET A 194 6.46 -14.42 11.46
C MET A 194 5.31 -14.33 12.47
N TRP A 195 4.09 -14.64 12.03
CA TRP A 195 2.93 -14.75 12.91
C TRP A 195 3.10 -15.87 13.94
N ASP A 196 3.57 -17.05 13.50
CA ASP A 196 3.82 -18.18 14.40
C ASP A 196 4.95 -17.87 15.40
N SER A 197 5.99 -17.14 14.96
CA SER A 197 7.05 -16.63 15.84
C SER A 197 6.50 -15.70 16.92
N TYR A 198 5.60 -14.78 16.55
CA TYR A 198 4.93 -13.88 17.49
C TYR A 198 4.08 -14.64 18.51
N LEU A 199 3.20 -15.53 18.06
CA LEU A 199 2.36 -16.33 18.96
C LEU A 199 3.19 -17.21 19.89
N THR A 200 4.24 -17.86 19.37
CA THR A 200 5.17 -18.67 20.19
C THR A 200 5.85 -17.80 21.25
N TYR A 201 6.33 -16.61 20.87
CA TYR A 201 7.00 -15.69 21.79
C TYR A 201 6.06 -15.20 22.90
N ARG A 202 4.82 -14.84 22.55
CA ARG A 202 3.79 -14.43 23.52
C ARG A 202 3.44 -15.53 24.51
N ALA A 203 3.23 -16.75 24.02
CA ALA A 203 2.94 -17.90 24.88
C ALA A 203 4.10 -18.23 25.82
N ALA A 204 5.35 -18.11 25.36
CA ALA A 204 6.53 -18.44 26.16
C ALA A 204 6.89 -17.39 27.22
N THR A 205 6.63 -16.11 26.94
CA THR A 205 7.10 -14.99 27.80
C THR A 205 5.99 -14.32 28.59
N GLY A 206 4.73 -14.47 28.17
CA GLY A 206 3.61 -13.70 28.71
C GLY A 206 3.70 -12.20 28.41
N CYS A 207 4.47 -11.79 27.40
CA CYS A 207 4.60 -10.38 27.03
C CYS A 207 3.26 -9.76 26.61
N GLY A 208 3.19 -8.43 26.67
CA GLY A 208 2.06 -7.65 26.16
C GLY A 208 1.88 -7.76 24.64
N PRO A 209 0.90 -7.01 24.08
CA PRO A 209 0.70 -6.94 22.64
C PRO A 209 1.88 -6.26 21.93
N LEU A 210 2.01 -6.48 20.62
CA LEU A 210 3.05 -5.86 19.80
C LEU A 210 2.81 -4.35 19.65
N VAL A 211 1.55 -3.94 19.49
CA VAL A 211 1.17 -2.54 19.40
C VAL A 211 0.37 -2.15 20.62
N THR A 212 0.78 -1.09 21.31
CA THR A 212 0.04 -0.53 22.43
C THR A 212 -0.63 0.78 22.02
N ARG A 213 -1.78 1.07 22.63
CA ARG A 213 -2.40 2.39 22.50
C ARG A 213 -1.77 3.31 23.55
N SER A 214 -1.04 4.33 23.12
CA SER A 214 -0.39 5.26 24.05
C SER A 214 -1.44 6.17 24.71
N PRO A 215 -1.50 6.24 26.05
CA PRO A 215 -2.41 7.14 26.76
C PRO A 215 -2.00 8.62 26.61
N ALA A 216 -0.76 8.87 26.19
CA ALA A 216 -0.21 10.20 25.95
C ALA A 216 -0.31 10.57 24.47
N ALA A 217 -1.54 10.63 23.94
CA ALA A 217 -1.77 11.48 22.78
C ALA A 217 -1.50 12.92 23.24
N HIS A 218 -0.28 13.43 23.04
CA HIS A 218 0.05 14.80 23.33
C HIS A 218 -0.73 15.68 22.35
N THR A 219 -1.92 16.12 22.76
CA THR A 219 -2.61 17.28 22.20
C THR A 219 -1.79 18.53 22.58
N GLY A 220 -0.61 18.69 22.00
CA GLY A 220 0.12 19.94 22.08
C GLY A 220 -0.67 21.02 21.35
N ASP A 221 -0.77 22.19 21.95
CA ASP A 221 -1.55 23.39 21.59
C ASP A 221 -1.16 24.06 20.23
N GLY A 222 -0.87 23.26 19.20
CA GLY A 222 -0.53 23.72 17.86
C GLY A 222 -1.73 23.73 16.92
N GLY A 223 -2.92 24.15 17.37
CA GLY A 223 -4.15 24.11 16.57
C GLY A 223 -4.55 22.70 16.10
N GLU A 224 -5.58 22.59 15.23
CA GLU A 224 -6.07 21.32 14.65
C GLU A 224 -4.99 20.47 13.95
N TRP A 225 -3.79 21.02 13.76
CA TRP A 225 -2.76 20.46 12.91
C TRP A 225 -1.36 20.63 13.52
N GLY A 226 -1.20 20.55 14.84
CA GLY A 226 0.09 20.65 15.53
C GLY A 226 0.53 19.32 16.15
N ARG A 227 1.82 18.96 15.99
CA ARG A 227 2.47 17.72 16.49
C ARG A 227 1.55 16.49 16.51
N TRP A 228 1.46 15.77 15.40
CA TRP A 228 0.87 14.44 15.44
C TRP A 228 1.73 13.53 16.33
N SER A 229 1.17 13.09 17.46
CA SER A 229 1.61 11.91 18.18
C SER A 229 0.69 10.76 17.79
N SER A 230 1.24 9.63 17.37
CA SER A 230 0.45 8.42 17.21
C SER A 230 -0.23 8.07 18.53
N ALA A 231 -1.53 7.77 18.49
CA ALA A 231 -2.20 7.07 19.59
C ALA A 231 -1.70 5.60 19.71
N LEU A 232 -0.77 5.18 18.87
CA LEU A 232 -0.24 3.83 18.74
C LEU A 232 1.28 3.84 18.89
N GLU A 233 1.82 2.85 19.59
CA GLU A 233 3.24 2.64 19.74
C GLU A 233 3.56 1.16 19.48
N VAL A 234 4.57 0.91 18.65
CA VAL A 234 5.04 -0.45 18.34
C VAL A 234 6.16 -0.79 19.32
N ASP A 235 5.97 -1.84 20.12
CA ASP A 235 6.93 -2.29 21.12
C ASP A 235 8.19 -2.84 20.42
N MET A 236 9.27 -2.05 20.41
CA MET A 236 10.52 -2.41 19.74
C MET A 236 11.16 -3.69 20.33
N PRO A 237 11.25 -3.88 21.66
CA PRO A 237 11.72 -5.13 22.24
C PRO A 237 10.96 -6.38 21.76
N VAL A 238 9.62 -6.34 21.78
CA VAL A 238 8.77 -7.45 21.30
C VAL A 238 9.00 -7.67 19.81
N LEU A 239 8.97 -6.60 19.00
CA LEU A 239 9.22 -6.69 17.56
C LEU A 239 10.57 -7.34 17.28
N LEU A 240 11.65 -6.87 17.92
CA LEU A 240 12.99 -7.41 17.71
C LEU A 240 13.08 -8.89 18.07
N ALA A 241 12.43 -9.32 19.15
CA ALA A 241 12.39 -10.72 19.53
C ALA A 241 11.71 -11.59 18.46
N VAL A 242 10.59 -11.10 17.90
CA VAL A 242 9.89 -11.76 16.80
C VAL A 242 10.76 -11.81 15.55
N LEU A 243 11.38 -10.69 15.14
CA LEU A 243 12.24 -10.63 13.97
C LEU A 243 13.41 -11.63 14.07
N LYS A 244 14.03 -11.76 15.24
CA LYS A 244 15.09 -12.75 15.52
C LYS A 244 14.58 -14.18 15.42
N ALA A 245 13.40 -14.46 15.96
CA ALA A 245 12.78 -15.78 15.86
C ALA A 245 12.34 -16.13 14.42
N SER A 246 12.11 -15.13 13.58
CA SER A 246 11.73 -15.26 12.17
C SER A 246 12.90 -15.13 11.19
N GLN A 247 14.14 -15.09 11.68
CA GLN A 247 15.31 -14.90 10.83
C GLN A 247 15.49 -16.06 9.83
N GLY A 248 15.75 -15.71 8.57
CA GLY A 248 16.05 -16.67 7.50
C GLY A 248 17.47 -17.25 7.61
N PRO A 249 17.75 -18.40 6.97
CA PRO A 249 19.12 -18.93 6.89
C PRO A 249 20.05 -18.05 6.03
N SER A 250 19.48 -17.21 5.16
CA SER A 250 20.22 -16.20 4.41
C SER A 250 20.03 -14.83 5.05
N VAL A 251 21.12 -14.28 5.58
CA VAL A 251 21.19 -12.85 5.94
C VAL A 251 21.39 -12.08 4.64
N PHE A 252 20.30 -11.55 4.10
CA PHE A 252 20.35 -10.59 3.01
C PHE A 252 20.92 -9.28 3.54
N ARG A 253 22.25 -9.11 3.43
CA ARG A 253 22.85 -7.78 3.61
C ARG A 253 22.49 -6.93 2.40
N PRO A 254 21.54 -5.98 2.48
CA PRO A 254 21.34 -5.04 1.40
C PRO A 254 22.67 -4.33 1.17
N ARG A 255 23.14 -4.30 -0.09
CA ARG A 255 24.11 -3.27 -0.46
C ARG A 255 23.44 -1.94 -0.16
N ALA A 256 24.16 -1.05 0.53
CA ALA A 256 23.67 0.30 0.82
C ALA A 256 23.02 0.85 -0.47
N SER A 257 21.71 1.06 -0.41
CA SER A 257 21.04 1.60 -1.58
C SER A 257 21.56 3.01 -1.73
N PRO A 258 21.93 3.43 -2.94
CA PRO A 258 22.21 4.83 -3.18
C PRO A 258 21.01 5.73 -2.82
N ASN A 259 19.81 5.16 -2.66
CA ASN A 259 18.59 5.86 -2.22
C ASN A 259 18.29 5.69 -0.72
N ASP A 260 19.21 5.13 0.08
CA ASP A 260 19.11 5.10 1.54
C ASP A 260 19.65 6.41 2.11
N PHE A 261 18.77 7.35 2.41
CA PHE A 261 19.18 8.67 2.91
C PHE A 261 19.16 8.77 4.44
N LEU A 262 18.47 7.84 5.10
CA LEU A 262 18.40 7.79 6.56
C LEU A 262 19.67 7.14 7.13
N PRO A 263 20.35 7.78 8.11
CA PRO A 263 21.43 7.13 8.86
C PRO A 263 20.93 5.81 9.46
N ARG A 264 21.77 4.76 9.41
CA ARG A 264 21.38 3.41 9.91
C ARG A 264 20.83 3.44 11.34
N ARG A 265 21.48 4.20 12.23
CA ARG A 265 21.08 4.37 13.64
C ARG A 265 19.68 4.97 13.84
N GLU A 266 19.14 5.66 12.85
CA GLU A 266 17.83 6.34 12.92
C GLU A 266 16.76 5.54 12.14
N ARG A 267 17.17 4.58 11.32
CA ARG A 267 16.29 3.86 10.39
C ARG A 267 15.18 3.11 11.10
N ALA A 268 15.50 2.35 12.15
CA ALA A 268 14.48 1.59 12.89
C ALA A 268 13.49 2.52 13.59
N HIS A 269 13.96 3.59 14.24
CA HIS A 269 13.09 4.55 14.91
C HIS A 269 12.11 5.24 13.93
N VAL A 270 12.61 5.74 12.80
CA VAL A 270 11.75 6.36 11.76
C VAL A 270 10.79 5.33 11.14
N TYR A 271 11.23 4.07 11.00
CA TYR A 271 10.37 2.99 10.53
C TYR A 271 9.23 2.70 11.51
N LEU A 272 9.49 2.66 12.82
CA LEU A 272 8.44 2.46 13.83
C LEU A 272 7.44 3.63 13.86
N GLN A 273 7.91 4.87 13.70
CA GLN A 273 7.04 6.03 13.53
C GLN A 273 6.15 5.88 12.29
N GLY A 274 6.73 5.39 11.19
CA GLY A 274 5.99 5.09 9.97
C GLY A 274 4.96 4.00 10.13
N LEU A 275 5.27 2.93 10.87
CA LEU A 275 4.30 1.89 11.20
C LEU A 275 3.13 2.49 11.99
N ALA A 276 3.40 3.25 13.04
CA ALA A 276 2.36 3.89 13.83
C ALA A 276 1.50 4.86 12.99
N TRP A 277 2.12 5.60 12.06
CA TRP A 277 1.44 6.50 11.13
C TRP A 277 0.52 5.74 10.18
N CYS A 278 1.02 4.65 9.60
CA CYS A 278 0.28 3.81 8.68
C CYS A 278 -0.90 3.10 9.38
N LEU A 279 -0.67 2.52 10.56
CA LEU A 279 -1.72 1.84 11.33
C LEU A 279 -2.83 2.82 11.74
N ASN A 280 -2.46 4.01 12.20
CA ASN A 280 -3.43 5.04 12.55
C ASN A 280 -4.27 5.45 11.33
N MET A 281 -3.64 5.54 10.16
CA MET A 281 -4.32 5.81 8.89
C MET A 281 -5.25 4.67 8.47
N TYR A 282 -4.85 3.41 8.62
CA TYR A 282 -5.69 2.24 8.29
C TYR A 282 -6.90 2.13 9.22
N ILE A 283 -6.73 2.39 10.53
CA ILE A 283 -7.81 2.35 11.52
C ILE A 283 -8.82 3.49 11.29
N SER A 284 -8.32 4.70 11.04
CA SER A 284 -9.17 5.89 10.93
C SER A 284 -9.74 6.13 9.53
N GLY A 285 -9.14 5.55 8.50
CA GLY A 285 -9.36 5.92 7.11
C GLY A 285 -8.83 7.32 6.75
N ARG A 286 -8.03 7.96 7.62
CA ARG A 286 -7.54 9.34 7.42
C ARG A 286 -6.02 9.44 7.47
N CYS A 287 -5.44 10.12 6.50
CA CYS A 287 -4.04 10.52 6.57
C CYS A 287 -3.90 11.75 7.47
N HIS A 288 -3.22 11.60 8.61
CA HIS A 288 -3.08 12.66 9.62
C HIS A 288 -1.87 13.57 9.37
N ASP A 289 -0.86 13.07 8.65
CA ASP A 289 0.31 13.87 8.26
C ASP A 289 0.77 13.53 6.84
N TYR A 290 0.31 14.33 5.88
CA TYR A 290 0.71 14.23 4.46
C TYR A 290 2.20 14.55 4.21
N ARG A 291 2.97 14.95 5.22
CA ARG A 291 4.40 15.25 5.10
C ARG A 291 5.29 14.06 5.44
N PHE A 292 4.74 13.04 6.12
CA PHE A 292 5.52 11.85 6.44
C PHE A 292 5.83 11.08 5.16
N VAL A 293 7.12 10.81 4.94
CA VAL A 293 7.58 9.97 3.84
C VAL A 293 8.72 9.11 4.34
N TYR A 294 8.62 7.81 4.10
CA TYR A 294 9.72 6.88 4.34
C TYR A 294 10.53 6.71 3.05
N HIS A 295 11.78 7.17 3.07
CA HIS A 295 12.69 7.02 1.93
C HIS A 295 13.78 5.99 2.24
N GLY A 296 13.76 4.89 1.48
CA GLY A 296 14.87 3.95 1.45
C GLY A 296 14.44 2.50 1.63
N THR A 297 15.44 1.63 1.76
CA THR A 297 15.26 0.22 2.10
C THR A 297 14.73 0.07 3.52
N GLY A 298 14.02 -1.04 3.78
CA GLY A 298 13.59 -1.36 5.14
C GLY A 298 14.78 -1.56 6.09
N PRO A 299 14.56 -1.41 7.40
CA PRO A 299 15.58 -1.76 8.40
C PRO A 299 15.87 -3.27 8.38
N CYS A 300 17.05 -3.66 8.83
CA CYS A 300 17.35 -5.04 9.19
C CYS A 300 17.40 -5.21 10.71
N ILE A 301 17.51 -6.46 11.18
CA ILE A 301 17.58 -6.81 12.61
C ILE A 301 18.67 -5.98 13.35
N ALA A 302 19.83 -5.77 12.72
CA ALA A 302 20.92 -5.01 13.32
C ALA A 302 20.59 -3.52 13.55
N ASP A 303 19.73 -2.92 12.70
CA ASP A 303 19.31 -1.53 12.86
C ASP A 303 18.42 -1.37 14.12
N PHE A 304 17.57 -2.37 14.41
CA PHE A 304 16.76 -2.43 15.63
C PHE A 304 17.63 -2.66 16.89
N GLU A 305 18.60 -3.57 16.83
CA GLU A 305 19.55 -3.80 17.94
C GLU A 305 20.35 -2.53 18.27
N GLN A 306 20.81 -1.82 17.25
CA GLN A 306 21.53 -0.56 17.43
C GLN A 306 20.62 0.52 18.06
N SER A 307 19.34 0.55 17.70
CA SER A 307 18.41 1.56 18.23
C SER A 307 18.12 1.33 19.72
N LEU A 308 17.86 0.09 20.14
CA LEU A 308 17.66 -0.26 21.56
C LEU A 308 18.89 0.05 22.43
N THR A 309 20.09 -0.14 21.89
CA THR A 309 21.33 0.20 22.61
C THR A 309 21.60 1.71 22.66
N ALA A 310 21.03 2.50 21.74
CA ALA A 310 21.18 3.94 21.64
C ALA A 310 20.11 4.74 22.41
N GLU A 311 18.92 4.18 22.64
CA GLU A 311 17.84 4.80 23.43
C GLU A 311 18.28 5.16 24.85
N GLY A 312 19.19 4.37 25.45
CA GLY A 312 19.87 4.73 26.71
C GLY A 312 20.79 5.96 26.65
N ARG A 313 20.96 6.60 25.48
CA ARG A 313 21.77 7.83 25.29
C ARG A 313 20.95 9.02 24.73
N LEU A 314 19.82 8.76 24.06
CA LEU A 314 19.03 9.77 23.32
C LEU A 314 18.05 10.58 24.19
N GLU A 315 17.80 10.19 25.43
CA GLU A 315 17.03 11.01 26.40
C GLU A 315 17.69 12.38 26.70
N SER A 316 18.91 12.63 26.22
CA SER A 316 19.67 13.87 26.44
C SER A 316 19.73 14.85 25.27
N GLU A 317 19.30 14.47 24.06
CA GLU A 317 19.39 15.36 22.88
C GLU A 317 18.07 15.31 22.10
N GLY A 318 17.33 16.42 22.12
CA GLY A 318 16.01 16.55 21.50
C GLY A 318 15.96 16.04 20.05
N GLY A 319 14.87 15.33 19.73
CA GLY A 319 14.68 14.63 18.45
C GLY A 319 14.86 15.51 17.19
N PRO A 320 15.10 14.88 16.03
CA PRO A 320 15.56 15.58 14.84
C PRO A 320 14.53 16.58 14.31
N SER A 321 15.03 17.72 13.83
CA SER A 321 14.21 18.74 13.16
C SER A 321 14.00 18.41 11.68
N TRP A 322 12.81 18.71 11.16
CA TRP A 322 12.36 18.54 9.77
C TRP A 322 13.36 18.92 8.65
N PRO A 323 14.30 19.88 8.80
CA PRO A 323 15.31 20.18 7.79
C PRO A 323 16.25 19.01 7.42
N ALA A 324 16.45 18.01 8.30
CA ALA A 324 17.33 16.87 8.03
C ALA A 324 16.78 15.92 6.93
N LEU A 325 15.45 15.86 6.78
CA LEU A 325 14.77 15.03 5.76
C LEU A 325 14.82 15.61 4.34
N LEU A 326 15.22 16.88 4.18
CA LEU A 326 15.33 17.57 2.87
C LEU A 326 16.75 17.52 2.27
N ALA A 327 17.76 17.10 3.03
CA ALA A 327 19.11 16.81 2.54
C ALA A 327 19.22 15.77 1.38
N PRO A 328 18.30 14.81 1.16
CA PRO A 328 18.40 13.81 0.09
C PRO A 328 18.42 14.38 -1.33
N LEU A 329 17.68 15.47 -1.58
CA LEU A 329 17.51 16.01 -2.93
C LEU A 329 18.83 16.50 -3.55
N ASP A 330 19.67 17.15 -2.74
CA ASP A 330 20.97 17.65 -3.21
C ASP A 330 21.97 16.52 -3.48
N ALA A 331 21.90 15.44 -2.68
CA ALA A 331 22.71 14.24 -2.90
C ALA A 331 22.28 13.47 -4.16
N ILE A 332 20.96 13.38 -4.42
CA ILE A 332 20.41 12.80 -5.66
C ILE A 332 20.87 13.61 -6.87
N LYS A 333 20.71 14.94 -6.83
CA LYS A 333 21.12 15.83 -7.94
C LYS A 333 22.60 15.67 -8.26
N ALA A 334 23.46 15.64 -7.24
CA ALA A 334 24.90 15.43 -7.41
C ALA A 334 25.23 14.07 -8.07
N ARG A 335 24.58 12.97 -7.64
CA ARG A 335 24.84 11.63 -8.20
C ARG A 335 24.32 11.48 -9.63
N CYS A 336 23.20 12.13 -9.94
CA CYS A 336 22.57 12.08 -11.26
C CYS A 336 23.16 13.08 -12.27
N GLY A 337 24.17 13.88 -11.86
CA GLY A 337 24.76 14.92 -12.70
C GLY A 337 23.79 16.06 -13.01
N LEU A 338 22.74 16.24 -12.19
CA LEU A 338 21.77 17.32 -12.36
C LEU A 338 22.35 18.60 -11.73
N PRO A 339 22.28 19.75 -12.44
CA PRO A 339 22.81 21.01 -11.93
C PRO A 339 22.10 21.42 -10.62
N ARG A 340 22.87 21.94 -9.66
CA ARG A 340 22.32 22.65 -8.49
C ARG A 340 21.76 23.99 -8.95
N GLN A 341 20.52 24.00 -9.46
CA GLN A 341 19.85 25.25 -9.79
C GLN A 341 19.14 25.78 -8.54
N ALA A 342 19.86 26.55 -7.73
CA ALA A 342 19.23 27.67 -7.06
C ALA A 342 19.77 28.92 -7.76
N PRO A 343 18.94 29.73 -8.45
CA PRO A 343 19.39 31.02 -8.94
C PRO A 343 19.86 31.86 -7.74
N ALA A 344 21.05 32.46 -7.87
CA ALA A 344 21.58 33.34 -6.84
C ALA A 344 20.68 34.57 -6.70
N GLY A 345 20.00 34.72 -5.56
CA GLY A 345 19.27 35.93 -5.19
C GLY A 345 17.76 35.81 -4.99
N GLU A 346 17.14 34.64 -5.14
CA GLU A 346 15.70 34.48 -4.84
C GLU A 346 15.46 34.22 -3.35
N VAL A 347 14.53 34.98 -2.76
CA VAL A 347 13.96 34.67 -1.46
C VAL A 347 13.26 33.32 -1.59
N VAL A 348 13.88 32.28 -1.04
CA VAL A 348 13.22 30.99 -0.86
C VAL A 348 12.10 31.21 0.15
N VAL A 349 10.91 31.57 -0.36
CA VAL A 349 9.68 31.45 0.41
C VAL A 349 9.51 29.96 0.63
N ARG A 350 10.06 29.45 1.73
CA ARG A 350 9.79 28.08 2.16
C ARG A 350 8.29 28.04 2.41
N PRO A 351 7.51 27.26 1.62
CA PRO A 351 6.11 27.12 1.94
C PRO A 351 6.04 26.63 3.38
N GLN A 352 5.26 27.32 4.21
CA GLN A 352 4.84 26.75 5.47
C GLN A 352 3.95 25.56 5.09
N LEU A 353 4.57 24.38 4.96
CA LEU A 353 3.85 23.12 4.90
C LEU A 353 3.14 23.00 6.25
N MET A 354 1.91 23.50 6.30
CA MET A 354 1.04 23.33 7.43
C MET A 354 0.81 21.83 7.59
N PRO A 355 0.97 21.26 8.79
CA PRO A 355 0.71 19.84 8.98
C PRO A 355 -0.73 19.50 8.54
N GLY A 356 -0.93 18.29 8.01
CA GLY A 356 -2.25 17.70 7.77
C GLY A 356 -3.15 18.29 6.68
N ARG A 357 -2.73 19.29 5.89
CA ARG A 357 -3.45 19.64 4.64
C ARG A 357 -2.82 18.99 3.41
N PRO A 358 -3.57 18.27 2.57
CA PRO A 358 -3.06 17.72 1.32
C PRO A 358 -2.72 18.83 0.32
N LEU A 359 -1.89 18.49 -0.67
CA LEU A 359 -1.64 19.36 -1.81
C LEU A 359 -2.95 19.58 -2.59
N HIS A 360 -3.16 20.80 -3.07
CA HIS A 360 -4.25 21.09 -4.00
C HIS A 360 -4.15 20.14 -5.22
N PRO A 361 -5.24 19.52 -5.72
CA PRO A 361 -5.16 18.46 -6.74
C PRO A 361 -4.34 18.84 -7.98
N ARG A 362 -4.44 20.08 -8.45
CA ARG A 362 -3.64 20.56 -9.59
C ARG A 362 -2.12 20.61 -9.30
N VAL A 363 -1.73 20.93 -8.07
CA VAL A 363 -0.32 20.93 -7.62
C VAL A 363 0.16 19.50 -7.40
N PHE A 364 -0.70 18.64 -6.85
CA PHE A 364 -0.44 17.21 -6.73
C PHE A 364 -0.18 16.57 -8.10
N ALA A 365 -1.02 16.86 -9.10
CA ALA A 365 -0.84 16.42 -10.48
C ALA A 365 0.52 16.88 -11.05
N LEU A 366 0.90 18.13 -10.79
CA LEU A 366 2.19 18.69 -11.21
C LEU A 366 3.38 17.98 -10.54
N ALA A 367 3.27 17.64 -9.25
CA ALA A 367 4.33 16.99 -8.49
C ALA A 367 4.59 15.53 -8.91
N LEU A 368 3.56 14.83 -9.40
CA LEU A 368 3.66 13.42 -9.80
C LEU A 368 3.91 13.20 -11.30
N MET A 369 3.60 14.18 -12.15
CA MET A 369 3.70 13.99 -13.60
C MET A 369 5.15 14.14 -14.10
N PRO A 370 5.66 13.19 -14.89
CA PRO A 370 6.92 13.38 -15.58
C PRO A 370 6.78 14.46 -16.67
N ALA A 371 7.89 15.09 -17.06
CA ALA A 371 7.94 16.10 -18.12
C ALA A 371 7.28 15.63 -19.43
N SER A 372 7.43 14.35 -19.76
CA SER A 372 6.85 13.71 -20.94
C SER A 372 5.32 13.68 -20.98
N CYS A 373 4.64 13.94 -19.85
CA CYS A 373 3.18 13.98 -19.71
C CYS A 373 2.64 15.41 -19.51
N TYR A 374 3.40 16.45 -19.90
CA TYR A 374 3.01 17.85 -19.69
C TYR A 374 1.65 18.23 -20.30
N ASP A 375 1.21 17.54 -21.36
CA ASP A 375 -0.08 17.74 -22.02
C ASP A 375 -1.25 17.29 -21.15
N MET A 376 -1.01 16.41 -20.18
CA MET A 376 -2.01 15.95 -19.20
C MET A 376 -2.15 16.89 -18.00
N ALA A 377 -1.13 17.73 -17.76
CA ALA A 377 -1.20 18.73 -16.70
C ALA A 377 -2.23 19.83 -17.02
N PRO A 378 -2.83 20.47 -15.99
CA PRO A 378 -3.70 21.63 -16.19
C PRO A 378 -3.03 22.70 -17.04
N ALA A 379 -3.74 23.19 -18.06
CA ALA A 379 -3.18 24.15 -19.02
C ALA A 379 -2.45 25.35 -18.38
N PRO A 380 -2.96 25.97 -17.29
CA PRO A 380 -2.25 27.07 -16.63
C PRO A 380 -0.90 26.69 -16.00
N LEU A 381 -0.68 25.42 -15.65
CA LEU A 381 0.53 24.96 -14.95
C LEU A 381 1.60 24.37 -15.88
N ARG A 382 1.27 24.11 -17.15
CA ARG A 382 2.19 23.44 -18.10
C ARG A 382 3.50 24.20 -18.32
N HIS A 383 3.49 25.52 -18.18
CA HIS A 383 4.69 26.33 -18.32
C HIS A 383 5.73 26.04 -17.22
N LEU A 384 5.28 25.59 -16.04
CA LEU A 384 6.16 25.23 -14.92
C LEU A 384 6.94 23.93 -15.18
N MET A 385 6.49 23.11 -16.13
CA MET A 385 7.15 21.85 -16.50
C MET A 385 8.22 22.02 -17.58
N ARG A 386 8.46 23.26 -18.05
CA ARG A 386 9.40 23.56 -19.14
C ARG A 386 10.76 23.97 -18.59
N PRO A 387 11.85 23.79 -19.36
CA PRO A 387 13.15 24.39 -19.03
C PRO A 387 13.02 25.90 -18.79
N GLY A 388 13.69 26.41 -17.75
CA GLY A 388 13.64 27.82 -17.35
C GLY A 388 12.54 28.17 -16.34
N SER A 389 11.67 27.22 -15.99
CA SER A 389 10.76 27.35 -14.83
C SER A 389 11.53 27.36 -13.50
N PRO A 390 11.04 28.05 -12.46
CA PRO A 390 11.63 28.00 -11.11
C PRO A 390 11.59 26.61 -10.46
N VAL A 391 10.80 25.69 -11.02
CA VAL A 391 10.69 24.28 -10.59
C VAL A 391 11.09 23.32 -11.73
N ALA A 392 11.91 23.77 -12.69
CA ALA A 392 12.32 22.91 -13.80
C ALA A 392 13.16 21.70 -13.35
N ASP A 393 13.80 21.78 -12.19
CA ASP A 393 14.68 20.76 -11.63
C ASP A 393 13.94 19.48 -11.25
N ILE A 394 12.69 19.56 -10.79
CA ILE A 394 11.86 18.37 -10.48
C ILE A 394 11.41 17.62 -11.73
N PHE A 395 11.45 18.26 -12.91
CA PHE A 395 11.08 17.65 -14.20
C PHE A 395 12.29 17.21 -15.02
N GLN A 396 13.49 17.36 -14.47
CA GLN A 396 14.70 17.08 -15.21
C GLN A 396 14.90 15.57 -15.38
N GLU A 397 15.02 15.12 -16.63
CA GLU A 397 15.28 13.72 -16.93
C GLU A 397 16.77 13.40 -16.74
N CYS A 398 17.08 12.43 -15.88
CA CYS A 398 18.43 11.89 -15.77
C CYS A 398 18.66 10.86 -16.88
N ALA A 399 19.62 11.10 -17.78
CA ALA A 399 19.91 10.22 -18.90
C ALA A 399 20.21 8.76 -18.49
N ALA A 400 20.88 8.57 -17.34
CA ALA A 400 21.13 7.24 -16.79
C ALA A 400 19.83 6.56 -16.35
N CYS A 401 18.96 7.28 -15.61
CA CYS A 401 17.65 6.78 -15.19
C CYS A 401 16.76 6.45 -16.40
N THR A 402 16.75 7.30 -17.43
CA THR A 402 16.00 7.04 -18.67
C THR A 402 16.48 5.76 -19.34
N ARG A 403 17.81 5.55 -19.43
CA ARG A 403 18.39 4.30 -19.95
C ARG A 403 18.02 3.09 -19.10
N TYR A 404 18.13 3.19 -17.77
CA TYR A 404 17.77 2.09 -16.88
C TYR A 404 16.28 1.77 -16.92
N ASN A 405 15.40 2.77 -16.95
CA ASN A 405 13.97 2.57 -17.11
C ASN A 405 13.63 1.89 -18.43
N ALA A 406 14.31 2.24 -19.52
CA ALA A 406 14.14 1.54 -20.80
C ALA A 406 14.57 0.07 -20.71
N GLN A 407 15.71 -0.21 -20.06
CA GLN A 407 16.18 -1.57 -19.81
C GLN A 407 15.21 -2.36 -18.92
N ILE A 408 14.77 -1.80 -17.79
CA ILE A 408 13.81 -2.41 -16.87
C ILE A 408 12.49 -2.69 -17.59
N THR A 409 12.00 -1.74 -18.38
CA THR A 409 10.76 -1.92 -19.17
C THR A 409 10.89 -3.08 -20.14
N GLU A 410 12.04 -3.19 -20.82
CA GLU A 410 12.30 -4.29 -21.75
C GLU A 410 12.44 -5.62 -21.02
N SER A 411 13.19 -5.67 -19.91
CA SER A 411 13.30 -6.85 -19.06
C SER A 411 11.94 -7.29 -18.51
N ALA A 412 11.09 -6.36 -18.07
CA ALA A 412 9.75 -6.65 -17.58
C ALA A 412 8.85 -7.23 -18.69
N ARG A 413 8.96 -6.75 -19.93
CA ARG A 413 8.26 -7.35 -21.08
C ARG A 413 8.74 -8.76 -21.35
N THR A 414 10.05 -8.99 -21.33
CA THR A 414 10.63 -10.33 -21.51
C THR A 414 10.14 -11.28 -20.43
N ILE A 415 10.15 -10.85 -19.16
CA ILE A 415 9.63 -11.66 -18.04
C ILE A 415 8.14 -11.95 -18.22
N ALA A 416 7.33 -10.97 -18.59
CA ALA A 416 5.91 -11.16 -18.83
C ALA A 416 5.65 -12.17 -19.96
N HIS A 417 6.43 -12.09 -21.04
CA HIS A 417 6.36 -13.05 -22.15
C HIS A 417 6.75 -14.46 -21.72
N LEU A 418 7.85 -14.61 -20.97
CA LEU A 418 8.28 -15.91 -20.44
C LEU A 418 7.26 -16.51 -19.47
N ARG A 419 6.65 -15.70 -18.61
CA ARG A 419 5.55 -16.14 -17.73
C ARG A 419 4.34 -16.62 -18.51
N GLN A 420 4.00 -15.97 -19.63
CA GLN A 420 2.92 -16.44 -20.50
C GLN A 420 3.27 -17.78 -21.13
N LEU A 421 4.45 -17.91 -21.73
CA LEU A 421 4.90 -19.18 -22.32
C LEU A 421 4.92 -20.32 -21.30
N HIS A 422 5.33 -20.03 -20.06
CA HIS A 422 5.31 -21.01 -18.98
C HIS A 422 3.89 -21.48 -18.65
N ARG A 423 2.92 -20.55 -18.51
CA ARG A 423 1.50 -20.90 -18.31
C ARG A 423 0.96 -21.72 -19.48
N ASP A 424 1.24 -21.30 -20.72
CA ASP A 424 0.79 -22.01 -21.92
C ASP A 424 1.34 -23.45 -21.95
N ALA A 425 2.59 -23.65 -21.49
CA ALA A 425 3.19 -24.98 -21.38
C ALA A 425 2.60 -25.82 -20.23
N GLU A 426 2.30 -25.21 -19.08
CA GLU A 426 1.62 -25.88 -17.96
C GLU A 426 0.20 -26.32 -18.33
N ASP A 427 -0.54 -25.46 -19.04
CA ASP A 427 -1.88 -25.78 -19.53
C ASP A 427 -1.84 -26.91 -20.57
N ALA A 428 -0.84 -26.90 -21.48
CA ALA A 428 -0.65 -27.97 -22.44
C ALA A 428 -0.28 -29.31 -21.78
N LEU A 429 0.58 -29.29 -20.75
CA LEU A 429 0.93 -30.48 -19.98
C LEU A 429 -0.28 -31.04 -19.24
N ARG A 430 -1.09 -30.16 -18.62
CA ARG A 430 -2.32 -30.58 -17.93
C ARG A 430 -3.30 -31.24 -18.89
N ALA A 431 -3.52 -30.64 -20.06
CA ALA A 431 -4.39 -31.20 -21.08
C ALA A 431 -3.89 -32.56 -21.61
N ALA A 432 -2.57 -32.75 -21.74
CA ALA A 432 -1.98 -34.03 -22.13
C ALA A 432 -2.20 -35.12 -21.06
N LEU A 433 -1.99 -34.78 -19.78
CA LEU A 433 -2.23 -35.71 -18.66
C LEU A 433 -3.71 -36.09 -18.52
N GLU A 434 -4.62 -35.14 -18.72
CA GLU A 434 -6.07 -35.42 -18.72
C GLU A 434 -6.45 -36.36 -19.88
N ALA A 435 -5.87 -36.17 -21.08
CA ALA A 435 -6.10 -37.05 -22.22
C ALA A 435 -5.54 -38.47 -22.00
N GLU A 436 -4.34 -38.61 -21.43
CA GLU A 436 -3.76 -39.93 -21.08
C GLU A 436 -4.63 -40.68 -20.05
N SER A 437 -5.18 -39.98 -19.05
CA SER A 437 -6.08 -40.61 -18.07
C SER A 437 -7.42 -41.05 -18.65
N GLU A 438 -7.97 -40.30 -19.63
CA GLU A 438 -9.19 -40.68 -20.33
C GLU A 438 -8.96 -41.88 -21.27
N GLU A 439 -7.77 -42.00 -21.85
CA GLU A 439 -7.37 -43.17 -22.66
C GLU A 439 -7.18 -44.43 -21.79
N GLU A 440 -6.49 -44.33 -20.65
CA GLU A 440 -6.32 -45.45 -19.70
C GLU A 440 -7.66 -45.95 -19.12
N GLU A 441 -8.59 -45.06 -18.75
CA GLU A 441 -9.93 -45.46 -18.28
C GLU A 441 -10.78 -46.12 -19.40
N SER A 442 -10.51 -45.79 -20.67
CA SER A 442 -11.21 -46.39 -21.81
C SER A 442 -10.66 -47.77 -22.17
N GLU A 443 -9.36 -48.02 -22.00
CA GLU A 443 -8.73 -49.33 -22.22
C GLU A 443 -9.06 -50.32 -21.10
N GLU A 444 -9.11 -49.88 -19.83
CA GLU A 444 -9.52 -50.74 -18.70
C GLU A 444 -11.02 -51.13 -18.77
N GLY A 445 -11.86 -50.26 -19.36
CA GLY A 445 -13.29 -50.55 -19.57
C GLY A 445 -13.62 -51.47 -20.74
N GLU A 446 -12.67 -51.72 -21.65
CA GLU A 446 -12.82 -52.69 -22.76
C GLU A 446 -12.24 -54.08 -22.43
N GLU A 447 -11.45 -54.23 -21.35
CA GLU A 447 -10.91 -55.51 -20.88
C GLU A 447 -11.74 -56.22 -19.77
N GLU A 448 -12.79 -55.58 -19.23
CA GLU A 448 -13.84 -56.22 -18.39
C GLU A 448 -15.06 -56.70 -19.21
#